data_AF-A0A8T1CPN0-F1
#
_entry.id   AF-A0A8T1CPN0-F1
#
_cell.length_a   1.000
_cell.length_b   1.000
_cell.length_c   1.000
_cell.angle_alpha   90.00
_cell.angle_beta   90.00
_cell.angle_gamma   90.00
#
_symmetry.space_group_name_H-M   'P 1'
#
loop_
_entity.id
_entity.type
_entity.pdbx_description
1 polymer ?
#
loop_
_entity_poly.entity_id
_entity_poly.type
_entity_poly.pdbx_seq_one_letter_code
_entity_poly.pdbx_strand_id
1 'polypeptide(L)'
;MVSASTVGATTDVCALSDQVKKYRARVVQNDQAVYSDARNVGSSTTIPSLLLMCLKIISDRFRLQPKAQNVPRQFLPEVMARLPLDLDVCVTAPNVTDENYWKRCCLSKAQWKNIQIADHGLTWKQLFLEKHLQDLLEDFDPSVDDHDHLMAVVKASSEYIFTLEIDQLLSHLDLNEICAQLRNLTRLRVTYGVKQIGMKYERMLFGMKISDATNLSHIIKMSNTLTTLWLPSNLLDDDLLRMLMTGLVKNTSITSLDLSHNKLTNHGARLLSKLLGPESVITTLKLCDNQIHAEGGRYLSRGLRYNTSLVELDLRLNRLTDDGGRMLLEGLVDHTSLTNLNLSSNMLGKESAEALAEILSDSVTALRSVDLSSNALNESDGDVLLQGLQQNSTVIALDLRQNTQIPADADCLVKIAQKIRQNEVNMKSPSSTTDGGSNT
;
A
#
# COMPACT_ATOMS: atom_id res chain seq x y z
N MET A 1 13.75 -31.29 -42.24
CA MET A 1 13.08 -31.66 -43.50
C MET A 1 11.68 -31.06 -43.48
N VAL A 2 11.43 -30.09 -44.38
CA VAL A 2 10.21 -29.81 -45.19
C VAL A 2 8.86 -29.92 -44.46
N SER A 3 7.99 -28.90 -44.38
CA SER A 3 7.59 -27.93 -45.42
C SER A 3 6.92 -26.69 -44.83
N ALA A 4 7.16 -25.56 -45.48
CA ALA A 4 6.31 -24.37 -45.46
C ALA A 4 5.04 -24.60 -46.30
N SER A 5 3.90 -24.07 -45.85
CA SER A 5 2.77 -23.79 -46.73
C SER A 5 2.11 -22.47 -46.35
N THR A 6 2.33 -21.49 -47.22
CA THR A 6 1.59 -20.24 -47.33
C THR A 6 0.25 -20.55 -48.01
N VAL A 7 -0.87 -20.29 -47.36
CA VAL A 7 -2.16 -20.10 -48.05
C VAL A 7 -2.91 -18.97 -47.35
N GLY A 8 -3.01 -17.84 -48.03
CA GLY A 8 -3.96 -16.80 -47.69
C GLY A 8 -5.37 -17.29 -47.93
N ALA A 9 -6.24 -17.07 -46.94
CA ALA A 9 -7.67 -17.06 -47.12
C ALA A 9 -8.19 -15.84 -46.37
N THR A 10 -8.71 -14.91 -47.16
CA THR A 10 -9.40 -13.68 -46.78
C THR A 10 -10.42 -13.93 -45.67
N THR A 11 -10.13 -13.46 -44.46
CA THR A 11 -11.20 -13.15 -43.51
C THR A 11 -11.71 -11.76 -43.85
N ASP A 12 -12.84 -11.70 -44.56
CA ASP A 12 -13.72 -10.54 -44.57
C ASP A 12 -14.20 -10.31 -43.13
N VAL A 13 -13.35 -9.68 -42.31
CA VAL A 13 -13.76 -9.09 -41.05
C VAL A 13 -14.50 -7.82 -41.43
N CYS A 14 -15.80 -7.98 -41.71
CA CYS A 14 -16.72 -6.86 -41.82
C CYS A 14 -16.67 -6.10 -40.49
N ALA A 15 -16.04 -4.92 -40.50
CA ALA A 15 -15.88 -4.09 -39.31
C ALA A 15 -17.27 -3.81 -38.70
N LEU A 16 -17.38 -3.80 -37.36
CA LEU A 16 -18.64 -3.56 -36.64
C LEU A 16 -19.38 -2.27 -37.09
N SER A 17 -18.62 -1.28 -37.59
CA SER A 17 -19.10 -0.09 -38.30
C SER A 17 -20.11 -0.41 -39.41
N ASP A 18 -19.89 -1.49 -40.16
CA ASP A 18 -20.69 -1.86 -41.33
C ASP A 18 -21.94 -2.68 -40.95
N GLN A 19 -21.93 -3.40 -39.82
CA GLN A 19 -23.14 -4.05 -39.30
C GLN A 19 -24.09 -3.05 -38.63
N VAL A 20 -23.56 -2.00 -37.99
CA VAL A 20 -24.36 -0.89 -37.44
C VAL A 20 -25.06 -0.09 -38.55
N LYS A 21 -24.51 -0.04 -39.77
CA LYS A 21 -25.19 0.55 -40.94
C LYS A 21 -26.47 -0.21 -41.32
N LYS A 22 -26.54 -1.52 -41.09
CA LYS A 22 -27.71 -2.36 -41.44
C LYS A 22 -28.95 -2.04 -40.60
N TYR A 23 -28.75 -1.46 -39.42
CA TYR A 23 -29.83 -1.07 -38.50
C TYR A 23 -29.95 0.45 -38.32
N ARG A 24 -29.41 1.27 -39.23
CA ARG A 24 -29.54 2.74 -39.12
C ARG A 24 -31.00 3.18 -39.13
N ALA A 25 -31.25 4.27 -38.40
CA ALA A 25 -32.43 5.10 -38.47
C ALA A 25 -32.93 5.25 -39.92
N ARG A 26 -34.17 4.82 -40.21
CA ARG A 26 -34.83 5.26 -41.45
C ARG A 26 -35.25 6.72 -41.25
N VAL A 27 -34.79 7.60 -42.14
CA VAL A 27 -35.38 8.94 -42.25
C VAL A 27 -36.79 8.74 -42.78
N VAL A 28 -37.79 9.03 -41.96
CA VAL A 28 -39.18 9.08 -42.44
C VAL A 28 -39.31 10.38 -43.23
N GLN A 29 -39.32 10.28 -44.55
CA GLN A 29 -39.81 11.38 -45.38
C GLN A 29 -41.33 11.39 -45.21
N ASN A 30 -41.87 12.47 -44.64
CA ASN A 30 -43.31 12.71 -44.61
C ASN A 30 -43.79 12.91 -46.06
N ASP A 31 -44.34 11.86 -46.67
CA ASP A 31 -45.12 11.98 -47.90
C ASP A 31 -46.51 12.54 -47.58
N GLN A 32 -46.54 13.79 -47.13
CA GLN A 32 -47.73 14.66 -47.24
C GLN A 32 -47.25 16.09 -47.49
N ALA A 33 -46.93 16.37 -48.76
CA ALA A 33 -46.84 17.74 -49.26
C ALA A 33 -47.46 17.80 -50.66
N VAL A 34 -48.79 17.92 -50.69
CA VAL A 34 -49.50 18.49 -51.83
C VAL A 34 -50.08 19.83 -51.37
N TYR A 35 -49.46 20.89 -51.88
CA TYR A 35 -49.76 22.33 -51.83
C TYR A 35 -49.39 23.19 -50.61
N SER A 36 -48.52 24.15 -50.94
CA SER A 36 -48.38 25.54 -50.46
C SER A 36 -47.39 25.87 -49.35
N ASP A 37 -46.53 26.83 -49.73
CA ASP A 37 -45.45 27.50 -49.02
C ASP A 37 -45.73 27.88 -47.56
N ALA A 38 -44.82 27.48 -46.67
CA ALA A 38 -44.12 28.40 -45.76
C ALA A 38 -43.07 27.65 -44.93
N ARG A 39 -41.83 28.15 -45.01
CA ARG A 39 -40.66 27.97 -44.12
C ARG A 39 -40.89 27.03 -42.92
N ASN A 40 -40.42 25.80 -43.04
CA ASN A 40 -40.17 24.95 -41.87
C ASN A 40 -38.75 24.40 -41.97
N VAL A 41 -37.87 24.89 -41.10
CA VAL A 41 -36.54 24.30 -40.88
C VAL A 41 -36.79 22.95 -40.24
N GLY A 42 -36.92 21.92 -41.07
CA GLY A 42 -37.03 20.55 -40.60
C GLY A 42 -35.75 20.18 -39.88
N SER A 43 -35.78 20.20 -38.53
CA SER A 43 -34.82 19.44 -37.76
C SER A 43 -34.96 18.00 -38.22
N SER A 44 -33.98 17.49 -38.95
CA SER A 44 -33.89 16.07 -39.30
C SER A 44 -33.76 15.29 -38.00
N THR A 45 -34.89 14.93 -37.38
CA THR A 45 -34.96 14.13 -36.17
C THR A 45 -34.54 12.72 -36.54
N THR A 46 -33.25 12.42 -36.45
CA THR A 46 -32.75 11.06 -36.65
C THR A 46 -33.34 10.16 -35.56
N ILE A 47 -34.33 9.35 -35.92
CA ILE A 47 -34.97 8.40 -35.02
C ILE A 47 -33.93 7.31 -34.67
N PRO A 48 -33.52 7.15 -33.40
CA PRO A 48 -32.59 6.11 -33.02
C PRO A 48 -32.99 4.74 -33.58
N SER A 49 -32.03 3.88 -33.91
CA SER A 49 -32.39 2.51 -34.28
C SER A 49 -33.13 1.82 -33.13
N LEU A 50 -34.03 0.89 -33.45
CA LEU A 50 -34.69 0.07 -32.41
C LEU A 50 -33.65 -0.60 -31.51
N LEU A 51 -32.54 -1.06 -32.09
CA LEU A 51 -31.40 -1.59 -31.35
C LEU A 51 -30.86 -0.58 -30.33
N LEU A 52 -30.57 0.66 -30.74
CA LEU A 52 -30.04 1.70 -29.86
C LEU A 52 -31.04 2.07 -28.75
N MET A 53 -32.35 2.10 -29.06
CA MET A 53 -33.39 2.31 -28.05
C MET A 53 -33.46 1.15 -27.04
N CYS A 54 -33.40 -0.09 -27.51
CA CYS A 54 -33.38 -1.27 -26.65
C CYS A 54 -32.16 -1.26 -25.72
N LEU A 55 -30.97 -0.98 -26.26
CA LEU A 55 -29.74 -0.90 -25.45
C LEU A 55 -29.82 0.19 -24.38
N LYS A 56 -30.40 1.35 -24.72
CA LYS A 56 -30.64 2.43 -23.75
C LYS A 56 -31.59 1.98 -22.64
N ILE A 57 -32.75 1.41 -22.98
CA ILE A 57 -33.73 0.93 -21.99
C ILE A 57 -33.11 -0.14 -21.08
N ILE A 58 -32.35 -1.08 -21.64
CA ILE A 58 -31.67 -2.11 -20.86
C ILE A 58 -30.68 -1.49 -19.87
N SER A 59 -29.89 -0.50 -20.32
CA SER A 59 -28.92 0.20 -19.47
C SER A 59 -29.61 1.01 -18.37
N ASP A 60 -30.68 1.75 -18.71
CA ASP A 60 -31.45 2.58 -17.78
C ASP A 60 -32.17 1.71 -16.72
N ARG A 61 -32.57 0.49 -17.08
CA ARG A 61 -33.26 -0.45 -16.18
C ARG A 61 -32.32 -1.35 -15.39
N PHE A 62 -31.01 -1.24 -15.60
CA PHE A 62 -30.01 -2.09 -14.93
C PHE A 62 -30.11 -2.00 -13.40
N ARG A 63 -30.45 -0.82 -12.85
CA ARG A 63 -30.70 -0.60 -11.41
C ARG A 63 -31.76 -1.57 -10.84
N LEU A 64 -32.77 -1.92 -11.63
CA LEU A 64 -33.88 -2.78 -11.22
C LEU A 64 -33.70 -4.23 -11.68
N GLN A 65 -32.99 -4.46 -12.79
CA GLN A 65 -32.80 -5.77 -13.40
C GLN A 65 -31.34 -5.96 -13.87
N PRO A 66 -30.42 -6.20 -12.94
CA PRO A 66 -28.98 -6.15 -13.24
C PRO A 66 -28.45 -7.40 -13.93
N LYS A 67 -29.20 -8.50 -13.97
CA LYS A 67 -28.66 -9.78 -14.43
C LYS A 67 -28.39 -9.86 -15.93
N ALA A 68 -28.87 -8.92 -16.76
CA ALA A 68 -28.68 -8.88 -18.22
C ALA A 68 -28.79 -10.23 -18.95
N GLN A 69 -29.47 -11.23 -18.36
CA GLN A 69 -29.39 -12.65 -18.72
C GLN A 69 -29.92 -12.93 -20.12
N ASN A 70 -30.78 -12.04 -20.62
CA ASN A 70 -31.42 -12.15 -21.92
C ASN A 70 -30.79 -11.23 -22.97
N VAL A 71 -29.68 -10.55 -22.66
CA VAL A 71 -28.94 -9.73 -23.62
C VAL A 71 -27.93 -10.62 -24.36
N PRO A 72 -27.99 -10.71 -25.71
CA PRO A 72 -27.01 -11.47 -26.47
C PRO A 72 -25.58 -10.98 -26.19
N ARG A 73 -24.63 -11.91 -26.01
CA ARG A 73 -23.25 -11.61 -25.58
C ARG A 73 -22.56 -10.52 -26.40
N GLN A 74 -22.82 -10.49 -27.71
CA GLN A 74 -22.26 -9.50 -28.64
C GLN A 74 -22.64 -8.05 -28.30
N PHE A 75 -23.76 -7.83 -27.60
CA PHE A 75 -24.22 -6.50 -27.20
C PHE A 75 -23.85 -6.12 -25.77
N LEU A 76 -23.34 -7.05 -24.96
CA LEU A 76 -22.96 -6.77 -23.57
C LEU A 76 -21.93 -5.65 -23.46
N PRO A 77 -20.83 -5.59 -24.25
CA PRO A 77 -19.89 -4.46 -24.17
C PRO A 77 -20.58 -3.11 -24.43
N GLU A 78 -21.57 -3.10 -25.32
CA GLU A 78 -22.28 -1.88 -25.70
C GLU A 78 -23.28 -1.42 -24.60
N VAL A 79 -23.89 -2.36 -23.89
CA VAL A 79 -24.70 -2.11 -22.68
C VAL A 79 -23.81 -1.62 -21.54
N MET A 80 -22.71 -2.32 -21.24
CA MET A 80 -21.75 -1.91 -20.19
C MET A 80 -21.20 -0.51 -20.49
N ALA A 81 -20.94 -0.21 -21.76
CA ALA A 81 -20.52 1.11 -22.20
C ALA A 81 -21.56 2.23 -21.98
N ARG A 82 -22.82 1.90 -21.69
CA ARG A 82 -23.91 2.87 -21.44
C ARG A 82 -24.42 2.88 -20.01
N LEU A 83 -23.94 1.99 -19.15
CA LEU A 83 -24.37 1.96 -17.75
C LEU A 83 -24.08 3.31 -17.06
N PRO A 84 -25.06 3.85 -16.31
CA PRO A 84 -24.83 5.00 -15.45
C PRO A 84 -23.72 4.73 -14.44
N LEU A 85 -22.91 5.76 -14.13
CA LEU A 85 -21.77 5.62 -13.20
C LEU A 85 -22.16 5.83 -11.73
N ASP A 86 -23.42 6.23 -11.46
CA ASP A 86 -24.02 6.45 -10.15
C ASP A 86 -24.84 5.24 -9.64
N LEU A 87 -24.67 4.08 -10.29
CA LEU A 87 -25.31 2.85 -9.86
C LEU A 87 -24.73 2.36 -8.53
N ASP A 88 -25.62 1.89 -7.66
CA ASP A 88 -25.27 1.33 -6.36
C ASP A 88 -24.28 0.15 -6.49
N VAL A 89 -23.25 0.15 -5.65
CA VAL A 89 -22.24 -0.91 -5.61
C VAL A 89 -22.83 -2.28 -5.29
N CYS A 90 -23.89 -2.34 -4.49
CA CYS A 90 -24.63 -3.57 -4.21
C CYS A 90 -25.21 -4.20 -5.49
N VAL A 91 -25.49 -3.39 -6.51
CA VAL A 91 -25.98 -3.83 -7.81
C VAL A 91 -24.83 -4.13 -8.77
N THR A 92 -23.81 -3.27 -8.80
CA THR A 92 -22.75 -3.35 -9.81
C THR A 92 -21.66 -4.36 -9.48
N ALA A 93 -21.22 -4.44 -8.22
CA ALA A 93 -20.14 -5.36 -7.81
C ALA A 93 -20.41 -6.82 -8.19
N PRO A 94 -21.59 -7.42 -7.92
CA PRO A 94 -21.85 -8.81 -8.31
C PRO A 94 -22.17 -9.01 -9.79
N ASN A 95 -22.60 -7.96 -10.53
CA ASN A 95 -23.16 -8.13 -11.88
C ASN A 95 -22.30 -7.52 -13.01
N VAL A 96 -21.32 -6.67 -12.69
CA VAL A 96 -20.47 -6.00 -13.68
C VAL A 96 -19.03 -6.47 -13.56
N THR A 97 -18.54 -7.11 -14.61
CA THR A 97 -17.15 -7.58 -14.75
C THR A 97 -16.36 -6.78 -15.80
N ASP A 98 -17.01 -5.82 -16.47
CA ASP A 98 -16.38 -5.02 -17.52
C ASP A 98 -15.44 -3.97 -16.92
N GLU A 99 -14.15 -4.10 -17.20
CA GLU A 99 -13.11 -3.20 -16.68
C GLU A 99 -13.21 -1.77 -17.22
N ASN A 100 -13.81 -1.56 -18.41
CA ASN A 100 -14.00 -0.21 -18.93
C ASN A 100 -15.07 0.55 -18.15
N TYR A 101 -16.13 -0.14 -17.69
CA TYR A 101 -17.10 0.44 -16.77
C TYR A 101 -16.41 0.96 -15.51
N TRP A 102 -15.66 0.10 -14.81
CA TRP A 102 -14.97 0.48 -13.57
C TRP A 102 -13.92 1.57 -13.80
N LYS A 103 -13.17 1.51 -14.90
CA LYS A 103 -12.25 2.58 -15.29
C LYS A 103 -12.96 3.93 -15.40
N ARG A 104 -14.13 3.99 -16.03
CA ARG A 104 -14.90 5.24 -16.09
C ARG A 104 -15.41 5.66 -14.73
N CYS A 105 -15.86 4.73 -13.89
CA CYS A 105 -16.27 5.05 -12.52
C CYS A 105 -15.11 5.71 -11.76
N CYS A 106 -13.90 5.15 -11.82
CA CYS A 106 -12.72 5.76 -11.19
C CYS A 106 -12.42 7.16 -11.76
N LEU A 107 -12.39 7.29 -13.09
CA LEU A 107 -12.09 8.57 -13.75
C LEU A 107 -13.17 9.63 -13.54
N SER A 108 -14.39 9.24 -13.16
CA SER A 108 -15.48 10.18 -12.83
C SER A 108 -15.32 10.80 -11.44
N LYS A 109 -14.52 10.21 -10.55
CA LYS A 109 -14.28 10.70 -9.19
C LYS A 109 -13.16 11.74 -9.22
N ALA A 110 -13.53 13.02 -9.29
CA ALA A 110 -12.58 14.12 -9.37
C ALA A 110 -11.57 14.19 -8.20
N GLN A 111 -11.93 13.64 -7.03
CA GLN A 111 -11.07 13.58 -5.86
C GLN A 111 -9.95 12.52 -5.96
N TRP A 112 -10.11 11.49 -6.80
CA TRP A 112 -9.13 10.41 -6.94
C TRP A 112 -8.02 10.82 -7.91
N LYS A 113 -6.86 11.19 -7.35
CA LYS A 113 -5.66 11.57 -8.12
C LYS A 113 -4.62 10.45 -8.07
N ASN A 114 -3.82 10.33 -9.13
CA ASN A 114 -2.68 9.40 -9.22
C ASN A 114 -3.04 7.93 -8.94
N ILE A 115 -4.23 7.48 -9.36
CA ILE A 115 -4.67 6.09 -9.17
C ILE A 115 -3.78 5.12 -9.97
N GLN A 116 -3.25 4.10 -9.28
CA GLN A 116 -2.39 3.07 -9.86
C GLN A 116 -3.04 1.70 -9.67
N ILE A 117 -3.37 1.02 -10.76
CA ILE A 117 -3.96 -0.33 -10.69
C ILE A 117 -2.99 -1.37 -10.10
N ALA A 118 -1.69 -1.10 -10.12
CA ALA A 118 -0.66 -1.97 -9.57
C ALA A 118 -0.81 -2.19 -8.05
N ASP A 119 -1.34 -1.20 -7.34
CA ASP A 119 -1.56 -1.26 -5.90
C ASP A 119 -2.83 -2.05 -5.53
N HIS A 120 -3.65 -2.40 -6.54
CA HIS A 120 -5.02 -2.91 -6.40
C HIS A 120 -5.27 -4.13 -7.30
N GLY A 121 -4.31 -5.07 -7.33
CA GLY A 121 -4.49 -6.35 -8.03
C GLY A 121 -4.60 -6.27 -9.56
N LEU A 122 -4.16 -5.14 -10.17
CA LEU A 122 -4.13 -4.89 -11.61
C LEU A 122 -5.51 -4.85 -12.29
N THR A 123 -6.59 -4.62 -11.54
CA THR A 123 -7.94 -4.42 -12.10
C THR A 123 -8.56 -3.11 -11.64
N TRP A 124 -9.32 -2.47 -12.54
CA TRP A 124 -10.11 -1.28 -12.25
C TRP A 124 -11.26 -1.59 -11.30
N LYS A 125 -11.85 -2.79 -11.39
CA LYS A 125 -12.91 -3.21 -10.48
C LYS A 125 -12.43 -3.25 -9.04
N GLN A 126 -11.32 -3.93 -8.77
CA GLN A 126 -10.74 -3.99 -7.42
C GLN A 126 -10.38 -2.59 -6.93
N LEU A 127 -9.66 -1.80 -7.73
CA LEU A 127 -9.28 -0.43 -7.38
C LEU A 127 -10.51 0.40 -6.99
N PHE A 128 -11.57 0.35 -7.81
CA PHE A 128 -12.79 1.11 -7.53
C PHE A 128 -13.43 0.65 -6.22
N LEU A 129 -13.60 -0.66 -6.02
CA LEU A 129 -14.32 -1.19 -4.85
C LEU A 129 -13.57 -0.93 -3.54
N GLU A 130 -12.24 -1.08 -3.53
CA GLU A 130 -11.40 -0.76 -2.38
C GLU A 130 -11.45 0.74 -2.05
N LYS A 131 -11.21 1.61 -3.05
CA LYS A 131 -11.29 3.07 -2.87
C LYS A 131 -12.69 3.55 -2.49
N HIS A 132 -13.73 2.96 -3.06
CA HIS A 132 -15.11 3.31 -2.73
C HIS A 132 -15.48 2.95 -1.30
N LEU A 133 -15.08 1.75 -0.83
CA LEU A 133 -15.30 1.36 0.56
C LEU A 133 -14.49 2.23 1.52
N GLN A 134 -13.25 2.61 1.16
CA GLN A 134 -12.45 3.55 1.93
C GLN A 134 -13.15 4.91 2.07
N ASP A 135 -13.56 5.53 0.95
CA ASP A 135 -14.29 6.80 0.96
C ASP A 135 -15.57 6.69 1.82
N LEU A 136 -16.33 5.60 1.67
CA LEU A 136 -17.56 5.36 2.43
C LEU A 136 -17.30 5.27 3.94
N LEU A 137 -16.22 4.61 4.37
CA LEU A 137 -15.85 4.50 5.78
C LEU A 137 -15.29 5.81 6.36
N GLU A 138 -14.52 6.55 5.57
CA GLU A 138 -13.98 7.85 5.99
C GLU A 138 -15.08 8.91 6.16
N ASP A 139 -16.11 8.87 5.32
CA ASP A 139 -17.23 9.81 5.35
C ASP A 139 -18.38 9.35 6.27
N PHE A 140 -18.32 8.14 6.86
CA PHE A 140 -19.42 7.54 7.62
C PHE A 140 -19.69 8.27 8.95
N ASP A 141 -20.91 8.80 9.08
CA ASP A 141 -21.49 9.35 10.30
C ASP A 141 -22.57 8.40 10.86
N PRO A 142 -22.29 7.67 11.97
CA PRO A 142 -23.25 6.74 12.58
C PRO A 142 -24.57 7.36 13.04
N SER A 143 -24.66 8.70 13.14
CA SER A 143 -25.88 9.40 13.54
C SER A 143 -26.83 9.70 12.38
N VAL A 144 -26.33 9.65 11.14
CA VAL A 144 -27.06 10.03 9.93
C VAL A 144 -27.11 8.90 8.91
N ASP A 145 -26.02 8.17 8.76
CA ASP A 145 -25.85 7.19 7.69
C ASP A 145 -26.43 5.82 8.04
N ASP A 146 -26.83 5.09 6.99
CA ASP A 146 -27.42 3.77 7.08
C ASP A 146 -26.34 2.68 7.23
N HIS A 147 -26.18 2.17 8.45
CA HIS A 147 -25.25 1.07 8.75
C HIS A 147 -25.57 -0.22 7.97
N ASP A 148 -26.85 -0.53 7.75
CA ASP A 148 -27.24 -1.74 7.01
C ASP A 148 -26.81 -1.63 5.54
N HIS A 149 -26.89 -0.42 4.96
CA HIS A 149 -26.37 -0.15 3.63
C HIS A 149 -24.85 -0.29 3.57
N LEU A 150 -24.11 0.26 4.54
CA LEU A 150 -22.65 0.07 4.62
C LEU A 150 -22.29 -1.42 4.62
N MET A 151 -22.96 -2.22 5.47
CA MET A 151 -22.70 -3.65 5.55
C MET A 151 -23.12 -4.40 4.29
N ALA A 152 -24.15 -3.94 3.57
CA ALA A 152 -24.51 -4.48 2.26
C ALA A 152 -23.42 -4.21 1.21
N VAL A 153 -22.83 -3.01 1.19
CA VAL A 153 -21.70 -2.66 0.33
C VAL A 153 -20.49 -3.53 0.64
N VAL A 154 -20.10 -3.64 1.92
CA VAL A 154 -19.00 -4.50 2.40
C VAL A 154 -19.18 -5.93 1.90
N LYS A 155 -20.39 -6.48 2.01
CA LYS A 155 -20.70 -7.84 1.57
C LYS A 155 -20.60 -7.97 0.05
N ALA A 156 -21.17 -7.03 -0.71
CA ALA A 156 -21.18 -7.05 -2.16
C ALA A 156 -19.79 -6.90 -2.79
N SER A 157 -18.88 -6.18 -2.12
CA SER A 157 -17.50 -5.97 -2.59
C SER A 157 -16.48 -6.97 -2.02
N SER A 158 -16.84 -7.73 -0.98
CA SER A 158 -15.91 -8.53 -0.16
C SER A 158 -14.89 -9.39 -0.91
N GLU A 159 -15.25 -10.00 -2.05
CA GLU A 159 -14.34 -10.83 -2.86
C GLU A 159 -13.18 -10.04 -3.47
N TYR A 160 -13.35 -8.72 -3.61
CA TYR A 160 -12.42 -7.80 -4.27
C TYR A 160 -11.70 -6.88 -3.28
N ILE A 161 -11.89 -7.03 -1.96
CA ILE A 161 -11.20 -6.19 -0.97
C ILE A 161 -10.01 -6.94 -0.39
N PHE A 162 -8.82 -6.55 -0.81
CA PHE A 162 -7.52 -7.06 -0.34
C PHE A 162 -6.75 -6.00 0.45
N THR A 163 -7.01 -4.73 0.14
CA THR A 163 -6.40 -3.57 0.78
C THR A 163 -7.48 -2.64 1.31
N LEU A 164 -7.31 -2.20 2.56
CA LEU A 164 -8.14 -1.18 3.18
C LEU A 164 -7.23 -0.12 3.82
N GLU A 165 -7.11 1.04 3.17
CA GLU A 165 -6.31 2.17 3.65
C GLU A 165 -7.20 3.35 4.04
N ILE A 166 -7.42 3.50 5.34
CA ILE A 166 -8.25 4.54 5.94
C ILE A 166 -7.32 5.58 6.57
N ASP A 167 -7.27 6.75 5.97
CA ASP A 167 -6.43 7.86 6.43
C ASP A 167 -7.10 8.70 7.52
N GLN A 168 -8.42 8.60 7.65
CA GLN A 168 -9.20 9.32 8.65
C GLN A 168 -10.49 8.58 8.98
N LEU A 169 -10.50 7.83 10.07
CA LEU A 169 -11.73 7.27 10.59
C LEU A 169 -12.34 8.25 11.60
N LEU A 170 -13.41 8.95 11.20
CA LEU A 170 -14.09 9.97 12.01
C LEU A 170 -14.85 9.35 13.19
N SER A 171 -15.53 8.23 12.93
CA SER A 171 -16.32 7.50 13.90
C SER A 171 -15.53 6.31 14.44
N HIS A 172 -15.70 5.99 15.72
CA HIS A 172 -15.15 4.78 16.33
C HIS A 172 -15.99 3.55 15.96
N LEU A 173 -16.17 3.36 14.65
CA LEU A 173 -16.92 2.28 14.06
C LEU A 173 -16.30 0.94 14.44
N ASP A 174 -17.14 -0.08 14.62
CA ASP A 174 -16.65 -1.42 14.88
C ASP A 174 -16.03 -2.04 13.62
N LEU A 175 -14.75 -1.74 13.38
CA LEU A 175 -13.98 -2.32 12.28
C LEU A 175 -13.94 -3.85 12.34
N ASN A 176 -14.16 -4.47 13.51
CA ASN A 176 -14.17 -5.93 13.60
C ASN A 176 -15.37 -6.51 12.84
N GLU A 177 -16.54 -5.88 12.90
CA GLU A 177 -17.72 -6.30 12.15
C GLU A 177 -17.47 -6.25 10.63
N ILE A 178 -16.85 -5.17 10.17
CA ILE A 178 -16.49 -4.99 8.75
C ILE A 178 -15.46 -6.03 8.33
N CYS A 179 -14.33 -6.10 9.04
CA CYS A 179 -13.22 -6.98 8.68
C CYS A 179 -13.59 -8.46 8.76
N ALA A 180 -14.58 -8.84 9.57
CA ALA A 180 -15.09 -10.21 9.62
C ALA A 180 -15.69 -10.69 8.27
N GLN A 181 -16.14 -9.76 7.41
CA GLN A 181 -16.62 -10.07 6.06
C GLN A 181 -15.51 -10.07 5.00
N LEU A 182 -14.40 -9.38 5.28
CA LEU A 182 -13.30 -9.17 4.32
C LEU A 182 -12.26 -10.28 4.41
N ARG A 183 -12.63 -11.50 3.99
CA ARG A 183 -11.78 -12.70 4.13
C ARG A 183 -10.45 -12.62 3.37
N ASN A 184 -10.41 -11.82 2.30
CA ASN A 184 -9.25 -11.63 1.44
C ASN A 184 -8.35 -10.46 1.89
N LEU A 185 -8.68 -9.78 2.99
CA LEU A 185 -7.94 -8.61 3.44
C LEU A 185 -6.50 -8.97 3.83
N THR A 186 -5.55 -8.46 3.06
CA THR A 186 -4.11 -8.66 3.25
C THR A 186 -3.40 -7.43 3.82
N ARG A 187 -3.92 -6.24 3.57
CA ARG A 187 -3.37 -4.96 4.03
C ARG A 187 -4.43 -4.12 4.71
N LEU A 188 -4.14 -3.73 5.95
CA LEU A 188 -4.98 -2.81 6.73
C LEU A 188 -4.12 -1.64 7.21
N ARG A 189 -4.44 -0.44 6.72
CA ARG A 189 -3.89 0.83 7.23
C ARG A 189 -5.04 1.63 7.83
N VAL A 190 -4.92 2.03 9.09
CA VAL A 190 -5.96 2.83 9.75
C VAL A 190 -5.34 3.98 10.53
N THR A 191 -5.86 5.18 10.32
CA THR A 191 -5.58 6.36 11.13
C THR A 191 -6.90 6.93 11.68
N TYR A 192 -7.05 7.01 12.99
CA TYR A 192 -8.22 7.57 13.68
C TYR A 192 -8.05 9.08 13.84
N GLY A 193 -8.96 9.86 13.24
CA GLY A 193 -8.84 11.30 13.23
C GLY A 193 -9.69 11.97 12.17
N VAL A 194 -9.58 13.30 12.08
CA VAL A 194 -10.34 14.15 11.16
C VAL A 194 -9.37 15.08 10.43
N LYS A 195 -9.42 15.13 9.09
CA LYS A 195 -8.56 16.05 8.30
C LYS A 195 -9.13 17.48 8.22
N GLN A 196 -10.45 17.68 8.28
CA GLN A 196 -11.11 18.98 8.06
C GLN A 196 -11.95 19.45 9.26
N ILE A 197 -11.31 19.65 10.41
CA ILE A 197 -12.00 20.05 11.66
C ILE A 197 -12.47 21.52 11.68
N GLY A 198 -11.85 22.39 10.87
CA GLY A 198 -12.07 23.83 10.93
C GLY A 198 -11.85 24.35 12.36
N MET A 199 -12.82 25.11 12.89
CA MET A 199 -12.78 25.64 14.26
C MET A 199 -13.39 24.70 15.32
N LYS A 200 -13.95 23.55 14.92
CA LYS A 200 -14.59 22.58 15.82
C LYS A 200 -13.59 21.54 16.32
N TYR A 201 -12.47 22.00 16.84
CA TYR A 201 -11.43 21.10 17.35
C TYR A 201 -11.87 20.48 18.67
N GLU A 202 -11.94 19.16 18.69
CA GLU A 202 -12.08 18.38 19.91
C GLU A 202 -11.00 17.31 19.96
N ARG A 203 -10.17 17.34 21.00
CA ARG A 203 -9.05 16.39 21.16
C ARG A 203 -9.51 14.93 21.12
N MET A 204 -10.74 14.66 21.56
CA MET A 204 -11.31 13.31 21.58
C MET A 204 -11.58 12.74 20.19
N LEU A 205 -11.62 13.56 19.13
CA LEU A 205 -11.80 13.11 17.75
C LEU A 205 -10.56 12.43 17.15
N PHE A 206 -9.42 12.50 17.84
CA PHE A 206 -8.16 11.95 17.35
C PHE A 206 -7.70 10.76 18.18
N GLY A 207 -7.00 9.88 17.49
CA GLY A 207 -6.33 8.75 18.07
C GLY A 207 -7.25 7.62 18.49
N MET A 208 -6.62 6.46 18.62
CA MET A 208 -7.24 5.20 18.94
C MET A 208 -7.82 5.21 20.36
N LYS A 209 -9.02 4.66 20.52
CA LYS A 209 -9.64 4.37 21.81
C LYS A 209 -9.40 2.94 22.23
N ILE A 210 -9.75 2.64 23.48
CA ILE A 210 -9.69 1.29 24.05
C ILE A 210 -10.59 0.32 23.25
N SER A 211 -11.78 0.77 22.80
CA SER A 211 -12.67 -0.02 21.94
C SER A 211 -12.00 -0.39 20.62
N ASP A 212 -11.37 0.58 19.97
CA ASP A 212 -10.67 0.41 18.70
C ASP A 212 -9.51 -0.58 18.83
N ALA A 213 -8.70 -0.44 19.88
CA ALA A 213 -7.60 -1.36 20.17
C ALA A 213 -8.11 -2.79 20.46
N THR A 214 -9.27 -2.92 21.12
CA THR A 214 -9.92 -4.22 21.36
C THR A 214 -10.36 -4.85 20.04
N ASN A 215 -11.02 -4.08 19.18
CA ASN A 215 -11.52 -4.53 17.88
C ASN A 215 -10.35 -4.95 16.98
N LEU A 216 -9.32 -4.10 16.86
CA LEU A 216 -8.10 -4.43 16.11
C LEU A 216 -7.39 -5.66 16.66
N SER A 217 -7.30 -5.82 17.99
CA SER A 217 -6.73 -7.03 18.57
C SER A 217 -7.53 -8.29 18.19
N HIS A 218 -8.85 -8.20 18.05
CA HIS A 218 -9.67 -9.32 17.60
C HIS A 218 -9.42 -9.63 16.11
N ILE A 219 -9.41 -8.60 15.26
CA ILE A 219 -9.11 -8.73 13.82
C ILE A 219 -7.75 -9.41 13.62
N ILE A 220 -6.71 -8.91 14.31
CA ILE A 220 -5.34 -9.46 14.24
C ILE A 220 -5.33 -10.93 14.65
N LYS A 221 -6.04 -11.28 15.72
CA LYS A 221 -6.06 -12.65 16.23
C LYS A 221 -6.77 -13.63 15.29
N MET A 222 -7.83 -13.18 14.62
CA MET A 222 -8.66 -14.03 13.77
C MET A 222 -8.17 -14.10 12.32
N SER A 223 -7.41 -13.11 11.86
CA SER A 223 -6.92 -13.07 10.48
C SER A 223 -5.74 -14.02 10.26
N ASN A 224 -5.82 -14.76 9.17
CA ASN A 224 -4.72 -15.58 8.63
C ASN A 224 -4.24 -15.08 7.24
N THR A 225 -4.90 -14.06 6.69
CA THR A 225 -4.58 -13.43 5.40
C THR A 225 -3.90 -12.08 5.55
N LEU A 226 -4.08 -11.40 6.69
CA LEU A 226 -3.51 -10.08 6.93
C LEU A 226 -1.99 -10.18 7.09
N THR A 227 -1.26 -9.65 6.11
CA THR A 227 0.21 -9.63 6.11
C THR A 227 0.77 -8.28 6.50
N THR A 228 -0.01 -7.21 6.31
CA THR A 228 0.42 -5.84 6.56
C THR A 228 -0.56 -5.11 7.47
N LEU A 229 -0.07 -4.63 8.60
CA LEU A 229 -0.82 -3.80 9.54
C LEU A 229 -0.10 -2.48 9.80
N TRP A 230 -0.72 -1.38 9.39
CA TRP A 230 -0.19 -0.04 9.55
C TRP A 230 -1.13 0.82 10.40
N LEU A 231 -0.61 1.30 11.53
CA LEU A 231 -1.36 2.11 12.49
C LEU A 231 -0.63 3.43 12.80
N PRO A 232 -0.18 4.20 11.78
CA PRO A 232 0.57 5.42 12.04
C PRO A 232 -0.34 6.53 12.59
N SER A 233 0.24 7.42 13.41
CA SER A 233 -0.43 8.65 13.88
C SER A 233 -1.73 8.43 14.65
N ASN A 234 -1.80 7.36 15.44
CA ASN A 234 -2.99 6.96 16.19
C ASN A 234 -2.96 7.32 17.67
N LEU A 235 -1.97 8.09 18.13
CA LEU A 235 -1.75 8.34 19.55
C LEU A 235 -1.67 7.05 20.37
N LEU A 236 -1.24 5.94 19.74
CA LEU A 236 -1.12 4.63 20.37
C LEU A 236 -0.05 4.71 21.46
N ASP A 237 -0.46 4.51 22.71
CA ASP A 237 0.45 4.43 23.85
C ASP A 237 0.77 2.97 24.23
N ASP A 238 1.59 2.81 25.27
CA ASP A 238 2.03 1.48 25.72
C ASP A 238 0.88 0.60 26.24
N ASP A 239 -0.22 1.20 26.69
CA ASP A 239 -1.39 0.48 27.19
C ASP A 239 -2.24 -0.06 26.05
N LEU A 240 -2.53 0.77 25.06
CA LEU A 240 -3.22 0.35 23.84
C LEU A 240 -2.38 -0.66 23.06
N LEU A 241 -1.06 -0.46 22.96
CA LEU A 241 -0.15 -1.44 22.37
C LEU A 241 -0.24 -2.78 23.10
N ARG A 242 -0.29 -2.79 24.44
CA ARG A 242 -0.44 -4.03 25.21
C ARG A 242 -1.72 -4.80 24.83
N MET A 243 -2.80 -4.10 24.49
CA MET A 243 -4.02 -4.73 24.01
C MET A 243 -3.80 -5.38 22.65
N LEU A 244 -3.22 -4.65 21.69
CA LEU A 244 -2.89 -5.18 20.36
C LEU A 244 -1.94 -6.38 20.43
N MET A 245 -1.00 -6.36 21.38
CA MET A 245 -0.05 -7.45 21.63
C MET A 245 -0.73 -8.78 21.99
N THR A 246 -1.96 -8.76 22.52
CA THR A 246 -2.71 -9.99 22.81
C THR A 246 -3.12 -10.75 21.54
N GLY A 247 -3.27 -10.04 20.42
CA GLY A 247 -3.44 -10.59 19.08
C GLY A 247 -2.10 -10.84 18.38
N LEU A 248 -1.21 -9.84 18.35
CA LEU A 248 0.04 -9.87 17.58
C LEU A 248 0.95 -11.05 17.94
N VAL A 249 1.10 -11.38 19.23
CA VAL A 249 1.98 -12.47 19.67
C VAL A 249 1.53 -13.85 19.16
N LYS A 250 0.25 -14.00 18.83
CA LYS A 250 -0.33 -15.27 18.33
C LYS A 250 -0.48 -15.28 16.81
N ASN A 251 -0.33 -14.13 16.17
CA ASN A 251 -0.51 -14.01 14.73
C ASN A 251 0.79 -14.41 14.03
N THR A 252 0.67 -15.25 13.00
CA THR A 252 1.81 -15.74 12.19
C THR A 252 1.72 -15.29 10.73
N SER A 253 0.80 -14.40 10.39
CA SER A 253 0.57 -13.91 9.02
C SER A 253 1.10 -12.50 8.81
N ILE A 254 1.03 -11.64 9.82
CA ILE A 254 1.51 -10.25 9.75
C ILE A 254 3.04 -10.26 9.76
N THR A 255 3.62 -9.83 8.64
CA THR A 255 5.07 -9.71 8.47
C THR A 255 5.52 -8.25 8.42
N SER A 256 4.63 -7.32 8.06
CA SER A 256 4.90 -5.87 8.01
C SER A 256 4.05 -5.12 9.04
N LEU A 257 4.72 -4.47 10.00
CA LEU A 257 4.10 -3.70 11.07
C LEU A 257 4.63 -2.27 11.09
N ASP A 258 3.73 -1.30 10.93
CA ASP A 258 4.06 0.13 11.06
C ASP A 258 3.28 0.75 12.21
N LEU A 259 4.02 1.20 13.23
CA LEU A 259 3.49 1.89 14.40
C LEU A 259 4.10 3.30 14.52
N SER A 260 4.52 3.91 13.42
CA SER A 260 5.19 5.22 13.41
C SER A 260 4.29 6.36 13.89
N HIS A 261 4.89 7.44 14.41
CA HIS A 261 4.20 8.64 14.88
C HIS A 261 3.17 8.35 16.00
N ASN A 262 3.55 7.51 16.95
CA ASN A 262 2.72 7.15 18.09
C ASN A 262 3.44 7.54 19.41
N LYS A 263 3.03 6.97 20.53
CA LYS A 263 3.55 7.30 21.86
C LYS A 263 4.14 6.06 22.55
N LEU A 264 4.83 5.24 21.77
CA LEU A 264 5.42 4.00 22.26
C LEU A 264 6.75 4.29 22.96
N THR A 265 6.71 4.36 24.28
CA THR A 265 7.91 4.67 25.07
C THR A 265 8.83 3.46 25.17
N ASN A 266 9.84 3.51 26.05
CA ASN A 266 10.66 2.34 26.39
C ASN A 266 9.82 1.12 26.81
N HIS A 267 8.64 1.33 27.42
CA HIS A 267 7.77 0.22 27.80
C HIS A 267 7.15 -0.45 26.57
N GLY A 268 6.73 0.32 25.56
CA GLY A 268 6.26 -0.19 24.29
C GLY A 268 7.35 -0.96 23.55
N ALA A 269 8.58 -0.42 23.51
CA ALA A 269 9.74 -1.12 22.96
C ALA A 269 9.99 -2.47 23.66
N ARG A 270 9.82 -2.55 24.99
CA ARG A 270 9.88 -3.81 25.76
C ARG A 270 8.77 -4.79 25.42
N LEU A 271 7.59 -4.32 25.05
CA LEU A 271 6.51 -5.19 24.58
C LEU A 271 6.85 -5.74 23.19
N LEU A 272 7.27 -4.86 22.28
CA LEU A 272 7.63 -5.21 20.90
C LEU A 272 8.85 -6.15 20.84
N SER A 273 9.79 -6.05 21.77
CA SER A 273 10.91 -6.99 21.83
C SER A 273 10.48 -8.46 21.97
N LYS A 274 9.26 -8.72 22.47
CA LYS A 274 8.67 -10.07 22.52
C LYS A 274 8.18 -10.56 21.16
N LEU A 275 7.82 -9.66 20.25
CA LEU A 275 7.50 -10.01 18.86
C LEU A 275 8.74 -10.31 18.04
N LEU A 276 9.91 -9.82 18.47
CA LEU A 276 11.17 -9.94 17.74
C LEU A 276 11.99 -11.17 18.12
N GLY A 277 11.45 -12.13 18.88
CA GLY A 277 12.18 -13.35 19.24
C GLY A 277 12.52 -14.27 18.06
N PRO A 278 13.13 -15.44 18.32
CA PRO A 278 13.57 -16.39 17.28
C PRO A 278 12.45 -16.88 16.34
N GLU A 279 11.22 -17.02 16.86
CA GLU A 279 10.05 -17.50 16.13
C GLU A 279 9.27 -16.37 15.43
N SER A 280 9.84 -15.16 15.37
CA SER A 280 9.17 -14.01 14.77
C SER A 280 9.00 -14.20 13.27
N VAL A 281 7.84 -13.81 12.75
CA VAL A 281 7.57 -13.71 11.31
C VAL A 281 7.70 -12.27 10.79
N ILE A 282 8.01 -11.31 11.66
CA ILE A 282 8.06 -9.89 11.30
C ILE A 282 9.31 -9.63 10.45
N THR A 283 9.11 -9.18 9.22
CA THR A 283 10.16 -8.81 8.27
C THR A 283 10.37 -7.30 8.20
N THR A 284 9.33 -6.50 8.48
CA THR A 284 9.41 -5.04 8.49
C THR A 284 8.79 -4.49 9.76
N LEU A 285 9.56 -3.72 10.52
CA LEU A 285 9.10 -3.02 11.72
C LEU A 285 9.45 -1.53 11.64
N LYS A 286 8.41 -0.68 11.62
CA LYS A 286 8.55 0.78 11.62
C LYS A 286 8.05 1.38 12.92
N LEU A 287 8.94 2.10 13.59
CA LEU A 287 8.76 2.73 14.89
C LEU A 287 9.21 4.19 14.90
N CYS A 288 9.24 4.83 13.72
CA CYS A 288 9.61 6.23 13.57
C CYS A 288 8.79 7.10 14.53
N ASP A 289 9.42 8.06 15.23
CA ASP A 289 8.76 9.05 16.08
C ASP A 289 7.81 8.46 17.14
N ASN A 290 8.37 7.72 18.11
CA ASN A 290 7.61 7.04 19.15
C ASN A 290 8.01 7.40 20.59
N GLN A 291 9.01 8.26 20.78
CA GLN A 291 9.59 8.57 22.10
C GLN A 291 10.31 7.35 22.73
N ILE A 292 10.91 6.51 21.90
CA ILE A 292 11.82 5.45 22.34
C ILE A 292 13.15 6.09 22.73
N HIS A 293 13.60 5.87 23.96
CA HIS A 293 14.86 6.39 24.48
C HIS A 293 15.90 5.25 24.64
N ALA A 294 17.02 5.52 25.31
CA ALA A 294 18.13 4.58 25.48
C ALA A 294 17.72 3.17 25.96
N GLU A 295 16.93 3.08 27.04
CA GLU A 295 16.42 1.78 27.53
C GLU A 295 15.52 1.06 26.52
N GLY A 296 14.80 1.80 25.68
CA GLY A 296 14.05 1.20 24.57
C GLY A 296 14.98 0.49 23.57
N GLY A 297 16.12 1.11 23.23
CA GLY A 297 17.17 0.51 22.40
C GLY A 297 17.70 -0.80 23.00
N ARG A 298 17.95 -0.82 24.32
CA ARG A 298 18.33 -2.03 25.06
C ARG A 298 17.28 -3.15 24.96
N TYR A 299 16.00 -2.83 25.10
CA TYR A 299 14.97 -3.85 24.99
C TYR A 299 14.86 -4.43 23.58
N LEU A 300 14.92 -3.58 22.56
CA LEU A 300 14.90 -4.03 21.17
C LEU A 300 16.11 -4.90 20.85
N SER A 301 17.31 -4.50 21.29
CA SER A 301 18.55 -5.29 21.21
C SER A 301 18.37 -6.74 21.68
N ARG A 302 17.73 -6.93 22.84
CA ARG A 302 17.48 -8.28 23.38
C ARG A 302 16.55 -9.13 22.52
N GLY A 303 15.57 -8.52 21.86
CA GLY A 303 14.70 -9.22 20.92
C GLY A 303 15.48 -9.59 19.65
N LEU A 304 16.19 -8.62 19.09
CA LEU A 304 16.89 -8.72 17.82
C LEU A 304 18.07 -9.70 17.84
N ARG A 305 18.73 -9.90 18.99
CA ARG A 305 19.93 -10.76 19.12
C ARG A 305 19.77 -12.16 18.52
N TYR A 306 18.57 -12.72 18.58
CA TYR A 306 18.27 -14.06 18.05
C TYR A 306 17.23 -14.04 16.94
N ASN A 307 16.89 -12.84 16.45
CA ASN A 307 15.97 -12.68 15.35
C ASN A 307 16.67 -12.99 14.02
N THR A 308 15.99 -13.71 13.15
CA THR A 308 16.50 -14.07 11.81
C THR A 308 15.50 -13.76 10.70
N SER A 309 14.41 -13.08 11.02
CA SER A 309 13.33 -12.76 10.08
C SER A 309 13.27 -11.28 9.71
N LEU A 310 13.71 -10.38 10.57
CA LEU A 310 13.63 -8.94 10.35
C LEU A 310 14.60 -8.52 9.26
N VAL A 311 14.08 -7.82 8.26
CA VAL A 311 14.78 -7.32 7.08
C VAL A 311 14.89 -5.80 7.11
N GLU A 312 13.85 -5.12 7.62
CA GLU A 312 13.80 -3.66 7.73
C GLU A 312 13.41 -3.21 9.14
N LEU A 313 14.24 -2.33 9.72
CA LEU A 313 13.98 -1.66 10.98
C LEU A 313 14.11 -0.15 10.81
N ASP A 314 13.02 0.58 11.07
CA ASP A 314 12.98 2.04 11.08
C ASP A 314 12.74 2.56 12.49
N LEU A 315 13.73 3.25 13.07
CA LEU A 315 13.69 3.86 14.40
C LEU A 315 13.92 5.37 14.34
N ARG A 316 13.70 6.01 13.19
CA ARG A 316 13.91 7.45 13.02
C ARG A 316 13.20 8.31 14.04
N LEU A 317 13.71 9.52 14.26
CA LEU A 317 13.05 10.54 15.10
C LEU A 317 12.71 10.04 16.51
N ASN A 318 13.51 9.12 17.04
CA ASN A 318 13.45 8.72 18.43
C ASN A 318 14.56 9.41 19.21
N ARG A 319 14.80 8.98 20.44
CA ARG A 319 15.78 9.59 21.34
C ARG A 319 16.66 8.51 21.94
N LEU A 320 17.10 7.57 21.11
CA LEU A 320 17.95 6.47 21.56
C LEU A 320 19.18 6.95 22.31
N THR A 321 19.72 8.14 21.95
CA THR A 321 21.02 8.64 22.40
C THR A 321 22.15 7.70 22.00
N ASP A 322 23.39 8.10 22.27
CA ASP A 322 24.55 7.28 21.91
C ASP A 322 24.55 5.92 22.66
N ASP A 323 24.17 5.94 23.94
CA ASP A 323 24.07 4.72 24.77
C ASP A 323 23.04 3.73 24.21
N GLY A 324 21.83 4.19 23.87
CA GLY A 324 20.80 3.32 23.30
C GLY A 324 21.14 2.83 21.89
N GLY A 325 21.81 3.67 21.09
CA GLY A 325 22.30 3.30 19.77
C GLY A 325 23.35 2.21 19.85
N ARG A 326 24.37 2.37 20.70
CA ARG A 326 25.38 1.34 20.99
C ARG A 326 24.72 0.03 21.41
N MET A 327 23.84 0.06 22.41
CA MET A 327 23.17 -1.17 22.89
C MET A 327 22.32 -1.85 21.82
N LEU A 328 21.63 -1.09 20.97
CA LEU A 328 20.88 -1.63 19.85
C LEU A 328 21.79 -2.34 18.86
N LEU A 329 22.90 -1.69 18.47
CA LEU A 329 23.87 -2.20 17.51
C LEU A 329 24.63 -3.42 18.04
N GLU A 330 24.98 -3.46 19.34
CA GLU A 330 25.53 -4.67 19.99
C GLU A 330 24.61 -5.90 19.85
N GLY A 331 23.29 -5.68 19.79
CA GLY A 331 22.30 -6.74 19.53
C GLY A 331 22.22 -7.17 18.07
N LEU A 332 22.88 -6.45 17.16
CA LEU A 332 22.84 -6.67 15.71
C LEU A 332 24.14 -7.27 15.13
N VAL A 333 25.18 -7.45 15.95
CA VAL A 333 26.51 -7.96 15.51
C VAL A 333 26.40 -9.23 14.68
N ASP A 334 25.64 -10.23 15.14
CA ASP A 334 25.45 -11.51 14.46
C ASP A 334 24.17 -11.58 13.60
N HIS A 335 23.53 -10.44 13.32
CA HIS A 335 22.21 -10.43 12.68
C HIS A 335 22.33 -10.62 11.16
N THR A 336 21.74 -11.71 10.65
CA THR A 336 21.98 -12.18 9.27
C THR A 336 20.86 -11.91 8.28
N SER A 337 19.71 -11.38 8.72
CA SER A 337 18.59 -11.04 7.83
C SER A 337 18.37 -9.55 7.61
N LEU A 338 18.87 -8.68 8.51
CA LEU A 338 18.57 -7.25 8.49
C LEU A 338 19.37 -6.59 7.36
N THR A 339 18.67 -6.07 6.35
CA THR A 339 19.28 -5.40 5.21
C THR A 339 19.13 -3.88 5.27
N ASN A 340 18.09 -3.39 5.94
CA ASN A 340 17.74 -1.98 5.97
C ASN A 340 17.58 -1.51 7.42
N LEU A 341 18.48 -0.63 7.85
CA LEU A 341 18.49 -0.06 9.19
C LEU A 341 18.43 1.47 9.11
N ASN A 342 17.39 2.06 9.67
CA ASN A 342 17.28 3.50 9.78
C ASN A 342 17.31 3.98 11.23
N LEU A 343 18.37 4.69 11.59
CA LEU A 343 18.58 5.28 12.91
C LEU A 343 18.75 6.81 12.83
N SER A 344 18.25 7.45 11.76
CA SER A 344 18.41 8.89 11.60
C SER A 344 17.69 9.68 12.70
N SER A 345 18.24 10.84 13.07
CA SER A 345 17.66 11.73 14.09
C SER A 345 17.44 11.06 15.46
N ASN A 346 18.46 10.40 16.00
CA ASN A 346 18.42 9.71 17.30
C ASN A 346 19.43 10.22 18.35
N MET A 347 20.19 11.26 18.03
CA MET A 347 21.30 11.77 18.84
C MET A 347 22.42 10.73 19.06
N LEU A 348 22.70 9.94 18.02
CA LEU A 348 23.80 8.98 18.02
C LEU A 348 25.16 9.67 17.92
N GLY A 349 26.19 9.09 18.52
CA GLY A 349 27.54 9.64 18.58
C GLY A 349 28.60 8.57 18.38
N LYS A 350 29.72 8.76 19.08
CA LYS A 350 30.92 7.94 18.96
C LYS A 350 30.67 6.46 19.26
N GLU A 351 30.00 6.15 20.37
CA GLU A 351 29.80 4.76 20.80
C GLU A 351 28.96 3.97 19.79
N SER A 352 27.96 4.61 19.20
CA SER A 352 27.14 4.03 18.13
C SER A 352 27.94 3.84 16.85
N ALA A 353 28.84 4.78 16.50
CA ALA A 353 29.69 4.65 15.33
C ALA A 353 30.69 3.50 15.46
N GLU A 354 31.31 3.32 16.64
CA GLU A 354 32.20 2.20 16.95
C GLU A 354 31.44 0.86 16.85
N ALA A 355 30.26 0.76 17.47
CA ALA A 355 29.44 -0.45 17.40
C ALA A 355 28.98 -0.79 15.98
N LEU A 356 28.59 0.22 15.18
CA LEU A 356 28.25 -0.03 13.77
C LEU A 356 29.48 -0.44 12.96
N ALA A 357 30.65 0.16 13.19
CA ALA A 357 31.88 -0.20 12.48
C ALA A 357 32.27 -1.67 12.70
N GLU A 358 32.03 -2.21 13.90
CA GLU A 358 32.19 -3.64 14.20
C GLU A 358 31.29 -4.50 13.29
N ILE A 359 29.99 -4.19 13.22
CA ILE A 359 29.03 -4.89 12.34
C ILE A 359 29.47 -4.80 10.87
N LEU A 360 29.91 -3.62 10.43
CA LEU A 360 30.30 -3.38 9.03
C LEU A 360 31.58 -4.13 8.66
N SER A 361 32.48 -4.35 9.63
CA SER A 361 33.73 -5.09 9.44
C SER A 361 33.51 -6.59 9.30
N ASP A 362 32.37 -7.11 9.76
CA ASP A 362 32.01 -8.51 9.59
C ASP A 362 31.59 -8.80 8.15
N SER A 363 32.28 -9.76 7.53
CA SER A 363 31.98 -10.26 6.19
C SER A 363 30.58 -10.90 6.04
N VAL A 364 29.96 -11.33 7.15
CA VAL A 364 28.68 -12.04 7.17
C VAL A 364 27.49 -11.07 7.31
N THR A 365 27.75 -9.78 7.57
CA THR A 365 26.66 -8.80 7.73
C THR A 365 25.74 -8.72 6.51
N ALA A 366 24.44 -8.74 6.77
CA ALA A 366 23.42 -8.62 5.73
C ALA A 366 23.06 -7.17 5.37
N LEU A 367 23.57 -6.20 6.12
CA LEU A 367 23.24 -4.79 5.92
C LEU A 367 23.56 -4.33 4.50
N ARG A 368 22.57 -3.69 3.87
CA ARG A 368 22.65 -3.10 2.53
C ARG A 368 22.50 -1.59 2.58
N SER A 369 21.60 -1.11 3.43
CA SER A 369 21.28 0.29 3.59
C SER A 369 21.26 0.66 5.06
N VAL A 370 22.09 1.64 5.43
CA VAL A 370 22.12 2.22 6.78
C VAL A 370 21.96 3.73 6.69
N ASP A 371 21.05 4.28 7.48
CA ASP A 371 20.84 5.73 7.57
C ASP A 371 21.13 6.21 8.99
N LEU A 372 22.20 7.00 9.11
CA LEU A 372 22.64 7.69 10.33
C LEU A 372 22.55 9.21 10.18
N SER A 373 21.76 9.70 9.23
CA SER A 373 21.64 11.14 9.00
C SER A 373 21.05 11.87 10.22
N SER A 374 21.31 13.17 10.33
CA SER A 374 20.79 14.01 11.42
C SER A 374 21.13 13.51 12.83
N ASN A 375 22.32 12.94 13.03
CA ASN A 375 22.83 12.55 14.35
C ASN A 375 23.94 13.50 14.83
N ALA A 376 24.61 13.14 15.92
CA ALA A 376 25.69 13.92 16.54
C ALA A 376 27.09 13.35 16.23
N LEU A 377 27.26 12.72 15.06
CA LEU A 377 28.54 12.19 14.61
C LEU A 377 29.49 13.32 14.21
N ASN A 378 30.77 13.17 14.53
CA ASN A 378 31.85 14.04 14.11
C ASN A 378 32.74 13.36 13.05
N GLU A 379 33.73 14.10 12.52
CA GLU A 379 34.63 13.59 11.47
C GLU A 379 35.36 12.29 11.86
N SER A 380 35.83 12.18 13.11
CA SER A 380 36.53 10.98 13.60
C SER A 380 35.61 9.76 13.70
N ASP A 381 34.32 9.96 13.99
CA ASP A 381 33.33 8.89 13.95
C ASP A 381 33.11 8.41 12.49
N GLY A 382 33.17 9.33 11.53
CA GLY A 382 33.18 9.02 10.10
C GLY A 382 34.39 8.19 9.68
N ASP A 383 35.58 8.48 10.23
CA ASP A 383 36.78 7.66 10.01
C ASP A 383 36.64 6.25 10.59
N VAL A 384 36.01 6.10 11.75
CA VAL A 384 35.71 4.79 12.37
C VAL A 384 34.78 3.96 11.47
N LEU A 385 33.71 4.57 10.95
CA LEU A 385 32.81 3.91 10.01
C LEU A 385 33.53 3.51 8.71
N LEU A 386 34.41 4.38 8.20
CA LEU A 386 35.24 4.09 7.04
C LEU A 386 36.16 2.88 7.28
N GLN A 387 36.75 2.76 8.48
CA GLN A 387 37.56 1.60 8.85
C GLN A 387 36.74 0.30 8.82
N GLY A 388 35.53 0.31 9.41
CA GLY A 388 34.62 -0.84 9.36
C GLY A 388 34.25 -1.23 7.93
N LEU A 389 34.10 -0.26 7.03
CA LEU A 389 33.75 -0.51 5.63
C LEU A 389 34.89 -1.04 4.76
N GLN A 390 36.15 -1.05 5.22
CA GLN A 390 37.30 -1.39 4.35
C GLN A 390 37.14 -2.74 3.65
N GLN A 391 36.74 -3.77 4.39
CA GLN A 391 36.50 -5.13 3.87
C GLN A 391 35.03 -5.41 3.56
N ASN A 392 34.12 -4.50 3.90
CA ASN A 392 32.70 -4.66 3.62
C ASN A 392 32.44 -4.66 2.12
N SER A 393 31.64 -5.60 1.64
CA SER A 393 31.19 -5.66 0.24
C SER A 393 29.67 -5.59 0.09
N THR A 394 28.95 -5.48 1.21
CA THR A 394 27.51 -5.67 1.25
C THR A 394 26.73 -4.36 1.26
N VAL A 395 27.21 -3.34 1.97
CA VAL A 395 26.54 -2.04 2.09
C VAL A 395 26.67 -1.24 0.80
N ILE A 396 25.52 -0.86 0.25
CA ILE A 396 25.38 -0.08 -0.99
C ILE A 396 24.73 1.29 -0.74
N ALA A 397 24.32 1.58 0.50
CA ALA A 397 23.85 2.88 0.92
C ALA A 397 24.24 3.14 2.38
N LEU A 398 24.97 4.23 2.63
CA LEU A 398 25.23 4.75 3.97
C LEU A 398 24.98 6.26 3.94
N ASP A 399 23.96 6.73 4.67
CA ASP A 399 23.64 8.15 4.77
C ASP A 399 24.20 8.76 6.06
N LEU A 400 25.11 9.71 5.91
CA LEU A 400 25.73 10.49 6.99
C LEU A 400 25.37 11.98 6.93
N ARG A 401 24.45 12.38 6.05
CA ARG A 401 24.09 13.80 5.87
C ARG A 401 23.51 14.38 7.16
N GLN A 402 23.61 15.71 7.31
CA GLN A 402 23.05 16.42 8.46
C GLN A 402 23.67 16.04 9.82
N ASN A 403 24.81 15.34 9.84
CA ASN A 403 25.68 15.28 11.01
C ASN A 403 26.55 16.55 11.03
N THR A 404 26.08 17.59 11.73
CA THR A 404 26.66 18.95 11.65
C THR A 404 28.11 19.08 12.11
N GLN A 405 28.63 18.06 12.81
CA GLN A 405 30.03 18.01 13.26
C GLN A 405 30.95 17.27 12.26
N ILE A 406 30.42 16.76 11.15
CA ILE A 406 31.21 16.27 10.02
C ILE A 406 31.30 17.42 8.99
N PRO A 407 32.50 17.95 8.71
CA PRO A 407 32.69 18.93 7.64
C PRO A 407 32.18 18.40 6.29
N ALA A 408 31.55 19.26 5.48
CA ALA A 408 30.99 18.84 4.20
C ALA A 408 32.07 18.37 3.19
N ASP A 409 33.32 18.80 3.40
CA ASP A 409 34.51 18.46 2.64
C ASP A 409 35.40 17.41 3.33
N ALA A 410 34.91 16.77 4.40
CA ALA A 410 35.65 15.72 5.11
C ALA A 410 36.05 14.57 4.17
N ASP A 411 37.32 14.18 4.23
CA ASP A 411 37.90 13.13 3.38
C ASP A 411 37.23 11.77 3.60
N CYS A 412 36.79 11.49 4.84
CA CYS A 412 36.07 10.26 5.18
C CYS A 412 34.77 10.10 4.37
N LEU A 413 34.02 11.19 4.13
CA LEU A 413 32.77 11.15 3.34
C LEU A 413 33.04 10.77 1.88
N VAL A 414 34.11 11.31 1.29
CA VAL A 414 34.51 11.02 -0.09
C VAL A 414 34.90 9.55 -0.23
N LYS A 415 35.73 9.04 0.69
CA LYS A 415 36.17 7.64 0.70
C LYS A 415 35.02 6.66 0.95
N ILE A 416 34.11 6.98 1.87
CA ILE A 416 32.88 6.20 2.09
C ILE A 416 32.06 6.14 0.80
N ALA A 417 31.80 7.29 0.15
CA ALA A 417 31.03 7.32 -1.09
C ALA A 417 31.66 6.49 -2.22
N GLN A 418 33.00 6.52 -2.33
CA GLN A 418 33.74 5.68 -3.29
C GLN A 418 33.56 4.19 -2.97
N LYS A 419 33.71 3.80 -1.70
CA LYS A 419 33.55 2.41 -1.26
C LYS A 419 32.13 1.89 -1.49
N ILE A 420 31.12 2.69 -1.16
CA ILE A 420 29.70 2.37 -1.40
C ILE A 420 29.44 2.16 -2.90
N ARG A 421 29.96 3.04 -3.77
CA ARG A 421 29.83 2.89 -5.23
C ARG A 421 30.52 1.63 -5.74
N GLN A 422 31.68 1.27 -5.18
CA GLN A 422 32.37 0.03 -5.52
C GLN A 422 31.51 -1.20 -5.19
N ASN A 423 30.89 -1.22 -4.00
CA ASN A 423 29.99 -2.30 -3.59
C ASN A 423 28.77 -2.41 -4.52
N GLU A 424 28.17 -1.27 -4.91
CA GLU A 424 27.03 -1.23 -5.84
C GLU A 424 27.39 -1.82 -7.22
N VAL A 425 28.57 -1.47 -7.76
CA VAL A 425 29.05 -1.99 -9.04
C VAL A 425 29.32 -3.50 -8.95
N ASN A 426 29.97 -3.96 -7.88
CA ASN A 426 30.25 -5.39 -7.66
C ASN A 426 28.95 -6.21 -7.56
N MET A 427 27.91 -5.66 -6.94
CA MET A 427 26.60 -6.30 -6.84
C MET A 427 25.89 -6.43 -8.20
N LYS A 428 26.00 -5.42 -9.08
CA LYS A 428 25.39 -5.42 -10.42
C LYS A 428 26.15 -6.25 -11.45
N SER A 429 27.41 -6.59 -11.16
CA SER A 429 28.33 -7.28 -12.06
C SER A 429 28.73 -8.65 -11.49
N PRO A 430 27.80 -9.60 -11.31
CA PRO A 430 28.19 -10.93 -10.86
C PRO A 430 29.18 -11.49 -11.88
N SER A 431 30.40 -11.76 -11.41
CA SER A 431 31.50 -12.23 -12.24
C SER A 431 31.06 -13.43 -13.08
N SER A 432 31.12 -13.29 -14.40
CA SER A 432 31.13 -14.38 -15.36
C SER A 432 32.46 -15.13 -15.23
N THR A 433 32.64 -15.89 -14.15
CA THR A 433 33.67 -16.91 -14.06
C THR A 433 33.01 -18.25 -14.32
N THR A 434 32.80 -18.53 -15.60
CA THR A 434 32.76 -19.91 -16.09
C THR A 434 34.10 -20.54 -15.74
N ASP A 435 34.04 -21.50 -14.82
CA ASP A 435 35.14 -22.36 -14.45
C ASP A 435 35.58 -23.13 -15.70
N GLY A 436 36.69 -22.69 -16.29
CA GLY A 436 37.38 -23.38 -17.37
C GLY A 436 38.13 -24.58 -16.78
N GLY A 437 37.38 -25.63 -16.43
CA GLY A 437 37.93 -26.92 -16.05
C GLY A 437 38.62 -27.57 -17.26
N SER A 438 39.95 -27.46 -17.28
CA SER A 438 40.85 -28.11 -18.21
C SER A 438 40.73 -29.64 -18.11
N ASN A 439 40.28 -30.28 -19.19
CA ASN A 439 40.58 -31.67 -19.48
C ASN A 439 42.08 -31.80 -19.80
N THR A 440 42.83 -32.49 -18.94
CA THR A 440 43.90 -33.44 -19.32
C THR A 440 44.05 -34.47 -18.22
#